data_AF-A0A383BB78-F1
#
_entry.id   AF-A0A383BB78-F1
#
_cell.length_a   1.000
_cell.length_b   1.000
_cell.length_c   1.000
_cell.angle_alpha   90.00
_cell.angle_beta   90.00
_cell.angle_gamma   90.00
#
_symmetry.space_group_name_H-M   'P 1'
#
loop_
_entity.id
_entity.type
_entity.pdbx_description
1 polymer ?
#
loop_
_entity_poly.entity_id
_entity_poly.type
_entity_poly.pdbx_seq_one_letter_code
_entity_poly.pdbx_strand_id
1 'polypeptide(L)'
;VTLMIWDVAGQKTLGNVKQAYYRGSEGAMIVCDITRRETLLSTIDWIKTLMQVTGEIPVVLLANKCDLMDKALFGEKEMSEVSKKLNAPFMMTSAKDGRNVGEAFQSISESMVEGMS
;
A
#
# COMPACT_ATOMS: atom_id res chain seq x y z
N VAL A 1 15.98 -10.14 0.57
CA VAL A 1 15.53 -8.74 0.66
C VAL A 1 15.42 -8.36 2.14
N THR A 2 15.99 -7.24 2.57
CA THR A 2 15.77 -6.69 3.91
C THR A 2 14.69 -5.62 3.80
N LEU A 3 13.55 -5.81 4.46
CA LEU A 3 12.43 -4.87 4.39
C LEU A 3 12.51 -3.87 5.56
N MET A 4 12.70 -2.60 5.25
CA MET A 4 12.53 -1.51 6.22
C MET A 4 11.09 -0.98 6.13
N ILE A 5 10.28 -1.25 7.15
CA ILE A 5 8.87 -0.84 7.17
C ILE A 5 8.74 0.46 7.94
N TRP A 6 8.21 1.49 7.28
CA TRP A 6 7.92 2.79 7.89
C TRP A 6 6.41 2.92 8.09
N ASP A 7 5.92 2.77 9.33
CA ASP A 7 4.52 3.07 9.67
C ASP A 7 4.36 4.59 9.86
N VAL A 8 3.98 5.28 8.78
CA VAL A 8 3.70 6.71 8.84
C VAL A 8 2.25 6.88 9.29
N ALA A 9 2.06 7.17 10.59
CA ALA A 9 0.77 7.50 11.15
C ALA A 9 0.03 8.54 10.27
N GLY A 10 -1.22 8.23 9.89
CA GLY A 10 -2.05 9.00 8.96
C GLY A 10 -2.44 10.43 9.37
N GLN A 11 -1.73 11.04 10.31
CA GLN A 11 -1.90 12.45 10.64
C GLN A 11 -1.26 13.36 9.59
N LYS A 12 -1.85 14.55 9.43
CA LYS A 12 -1.35 15.66 8.62
C LYS A 12 -0.10 16.27 9.26
N THR A 13 0.97 15.50 9.42
CA THR A 13 2.25 16.01 9.91
C THR A 13 3.09 16.47 8.71
N LEU A 14 3.71 17.65 8.87
CA LEU A 14 4.32 18.53 7.85
C LEU A 14 4.94 17.79 6.65
N GLY A 15 4.56 18.21 5.44
CA GLY A 15 4.92 17.58 4.16
C GLY A 15 6.41 17.32 3.94
N ASN A 16 7.31 18.11 4.56
CA ASN A 16 8.76 17.90 4.46
C ASN A 16 9.23 16.60 5.14
N VAL A 17 8.57 16.16 6.20
CA VAL A 17 8.95 14.93 6.92
C VAL A 17 8.53 13.70 6.10
N LYS A 18 7.40 13.77 5.37
CA LYS A 18 6.90 12.66 4.53
C LYS A 18 7.83 12.32 3.37
N GLN A 19 8.40 13.32 2.71
CA GLN A 19 9.34 13.09 1.60
C GLN A 19 10.65 12.44 2.07
N ALA A 20 11.11 12.73 3.29
CA ALA A 20 12.29 12.10 3.85
C ALA A 20 12.10 10.58 4.04
N TYR A 21 10.89 10.13 4.42
CA TYR A 21 10.57 8.70 4.58
C TYR A 21 10.47 7.92 3.27
N TYR A 22 10.23 8.61 2.15
CA TYR A 22 10.15 7.97 0.84
C TYR A 22 11.51 7.82 0.17
N ARG A 23 12.49 8.67 0.53
CA ARG A 23 13.79 8.68 -0.13
C ARG A 23 14.55 7.38 0.14
N GLY A 24 14.95 6.70 -0.93
CA GLY A 24 15.71 5.45 -0.87
C GLY A 24 14.84 4.19 -0.74
N SER A 25 13.51 4.32 -0.79
CA SER A 25 12.62 3.16 -0.89
C SER A 25 12.72 2.51 -2.26
N GLU A 26 12.91 1.19 -2.28
CA GLU A 26 12.97 0.37 -3.50
C GLU A 26 11.65 -0.38 -3.76
N GLY A 27 10.70 -0.32 -2.83
CA GLY A 27 9.35 -0.85 -2.98
C GLY A 27 8.43 -0.29 -1.88
N ALA A 28 7.11 -0.37 -2.07
CA ALA A 28 6.15 0.10 -1.08
C ALA A 28 4.90 -0.78 -0.95
N MET A 29 4.47 -0.97 0.30
CA MET A 29 3.17 -1.56 0.64
C MET A 29 2.27 -0.43 1.13
N ILE A 30 1.18 -0.17 0.41
CA ILE A 30 0.26 0.92 0.71
C ILE A 30 -1.05 0.35 1.22
N VAL A 31 -1.37 0.65 2.48
CA VAL A 31 -2.48 0.00 3.20
C VAL A 31 -3.67 0.94 3.33
N CYS A 32 -4.85 0.45 2.94
CA CYS A 32 -6.14 1.07 3.26
C CYS A 32 -6.97 0.15 4.15
N ASP A 33 -7.97 0.71 4.81
CA ASP A 33 -8.87 0.03 5.73
C ASP A 33 -10.25 -0.05 5.10
N ILE A 34 -10.75 -1.28 4.84
CA ILE A 34 -12.00 -1.47 4.11
C ILE A 34 -13.22 -0.88 4.81
N THR A 35 -13.15 -0.64 6.12
CA THR A 35 -14.24 -0.02 6.88
C THR A 35 -14.15 1.51 6.91
N ARG A 36 -13.18 2.11 6.22
CA ARG A 36 -12.88 3.56 6.23
C ARG A 36 -12.49 4.06 4.84
N ARG A 37 -13.48 4.53 4.07
CA ARG A 37 -13.34 4.93 2.66
C ARG A 37 -12.31 6.04 2.43
N GLU A 38 -12.17 6.96 3.37
CA GLU A 38 -11.19 8.04 3.33
C GLU A 38 -9.74 7.54 3.24
N THR A 39 -9.47 6.33 3.75
CA THR A 39 -8.13 5.73 3.68
C THR A 39 -7.80 5.29 2.25
N LEU A 40 -8.77 4.77 1.49
CA LEU A 40 -8.60 4.43 0.07
C LEU A 40 -8.34 5.68 -0.78
N LEU A 41 -9.03 6.78 -0.51
CA LEU A 41 -8.80 8.03 -1.23
C LEU A 41 -7.39 8.57 -0.95
N SER A 42 -6.92 8.42 0.29
CA SER A 42 -5.58 8.88 0.70
C SER A 42 -4.46 8.08 0.03
N THR A 43 -4.65 6.79 -0.31
CA THR A 43 -3.59 5.99 -0.95
C THR A 43 -3.18 6.53 -2.31
N ILE A 44 -4.12 7.10 -3.06
CA ILE A 44 -3.87 7.70 -4.38
C ILE A 44 -2.86 8.86 -4.25
N ASP A 45 -3.06 9.72 -3.25
CA ASP A 45 -2.16 10.85 -3.01
C ASP A 45 -0.81 10.41 -2.45
N TRP A 46 -0.79 9.37 -1.61
CA TRP A 46 0.44 8.79 -1.08
C TRP A 46 1.31 8.21 -2.20
N ILE A 47 0.71 7.45 -3.13
CA ILE A 47 1.44 6.85 -4.25
C ILE A 47 2.01 7.92 -5.18
N LYS A 48 1.23 8.96 -5.49
CA LYS A 48 1.72 10.09 -6.28
C LYS A 48 2.92 10.77 -5.61
N THR A 49 2.83 11.03 -4.31
CA THR A 49 3.91 11.68 -3.56
C THR A 49 5.15 10.79 -3.46
N LEU A 50 4.95 9.49 -3.26
CA LEU A 50 6.02 8.48 -3.27
C LEU A 50 6.75 8.51 -4.61
N MET A 51 6.03 8.35 -5.73
CA MET A 51 6.61 8.32 -7.07
C MET A 51 7.32 9.63 -7.46
N GLN A 52 6.87 10.77 -6.92
CA GLN A 52 7.58 12.05 -7.10
C GLN A 52 8.96 12.07 -6.41
N VAL A 53 9.14 11.30 -5.32
CA VAL A 53 10.40 11.24 -4.56
C VAL A 53 11.31 10.12 -5.06
N THR A 54 10.74 8.96 -5.40
CA THR A 54 11.49 7.73 -5.71
C THR A 54 11.61 7.44 -7.20
N GLY A 55 10.76 8.05 -8.04
CA GLY A 55 10.46 7.49 -9.36
C GLY A 55 9.50 6.29 -9.25
N GLU A 56 9.31 5.58 -10.37
CA GLU A 56 8.52 4.35 -10.38
C GLU A 56 9.26 3.23 -9.63
N ILE A 57 8.64 2.74 -8.57
CA ILE A 57 9.08 1.57 -7.79
C ILE A 57 7.90 0.60 -7.67
N PRO A 58 8.15 -0.70 -7.44
CA PRO A 58 7.09 -1.65 -7.14
C PRO A 58 6.19 -1.20 -5.98
N VAL A 59 4.87 -1.25 -6.19
CA VAL A 59 3.87 -0.91 -5.19
C VAL A 59 2.83 -2.02 -5.10
N VAL A 60 2.47 -2.43 -3.89
CA VAL A 60 1.31 -3.30 -3.64
C VAL A 60 0.29 -2.59 -2.75
N LEU A 61 -0.97 -2.63 -3.17
CA LEU A 61 -2.10 -2.07 -2.43
C LEU A 61 -2.72 -3.12 -1.51
N LEU A 62 -2.85 -2.82 -0.21
CA LEU A 62 -3.42 -3.75 0.76
C LEU A 62 -4.73 -3.22 1.31
N ALA A 63 -5.83 -3.88 0.97
CA ALA A 63 -7.15 -3.62 1.54
C ALA A 63 -7.28 -4.42 2.84
N ASN A 64 -6.87 -3.80 3.94
CA ASN A 64 -6.78 -4.43 5.25
C ASN A 64 -8.13 -4.47 5.98
N LYS A 65 -8.20 -5.31 7.02
CA LYS A 65 -9.39 -5.62 7.82
C LYS A 65 -10.48 -6.35 7.05
N CYS A 66 -10.10 -7.23 6.12
CA CYS A 66 -11.05 -8.10 5.41
C CYS A 66 -11.73 -9.15 6.31
N ASP A 67 -11.49 -9.14 7.63
CA ASP A 67 -12.32 -9.81 8.64
C ASP A 67 -13.62 -9.07 8.95
N LEU A 68 -13.74 -7.80 8.53
CA LEU A 68 -14.91 -6.95 8.75
C LEU A 68 -15.67 -6.70 7.45
N MET A 69 -15.81 -7.72 6.60
CA MET A 69 -16.51 -7.58 5.30
C MET A 69 -17.98 -7.13 5.44
N ASP A 70 -18.62 -7.45 6.56
CA ASP A 70 -19.96 -6.99 6.93
C ASP A 70 -20.06 -5.46 7.11
N LYS A 71 -18.93 -4.81 7.40
CA LYS A 71 -18.81 -3.36 7.63
C LYS A 71 -18.00 -2.67 6.52
N ALA A 72 -17.71 -3.39 5.45
CA ALA A 72 -16.89 -2.87 4.37
C ALA A 72 -17.62 -1.73 3.63
N LEU A 73 -16.93 -0.60 3.47
CA LEU A 73 -17.37 0.53 2.65
C LEU A 73 -16.86 0.43 1.20
N PHE A 74 -15.91 -0.47 0.94
CA PHE A 74 -15.38 -0.84 -0.37
C PHE A 74 -14.82 -2.26 -0.33
N GLY A 75 -14.61 -2.86 -1.50
CA GLY A 75 -14.11 -4.25 -1.62
C GLY A 75 -13.37 -4.49 -2.93
N GLU A 76 -13.25 -5.74 -3.34
CA GLU A 76 -12.41 -6.17 -4.46
C GLU A 76 -12.71 -5.45 -5.78
N LYS A 77 -13.98 -5.18 -6.09
CA LYS A 77 -14.34 -4.49 -7.33
C LYS A 77 -13.69 -3.11 -7.41
N GLU A 78 -13.81 -2.33 -6.35
CA GLU A 78 -13.26 -0.97 -6.32
C GLU A 78 -11.73 -1.01 -6.23
N MET A 79 -11.17 -1.95 -5.46
CA MET A 79 -9.73 -2.16 -5.43
C MET A 79 -9.17 -2.53 -6.80
N SER A 80 -9.88 -3.33 -7.60
CA SER A 80 -9.51 -3.68 -8.97
C SER A 80 -9.50 -2.45 -9.88
N GLU A 81 -10.46 -1.54 -9.74
CA GLU A 81 -10.50 -0.29 -10.50
C GLU A 81 -9.35 0.65 -10.11
N VAL A 82 -9.04 0.78 -8.82
CA VAL A 82 -7.92 1.59 -8.32
C VAL A 82 -6.58 0.98 -8.75
N SER A 83 -6.43 -0.33 -8.61
CA SER A 83 -5.23 -1.09 -9.03
C SER A 83 -4.88 -0.85 -10.49
N LYS A 84 -5.86 -0.91 -11.39
CA LYS A 84 -5.67 -0.62 -12.82
C LYS A 84 -5.23 0.82 -13.07
N LYS A 85 -5.83 1.80 -12.36
CA LYS A 85 -5.49 3.21 -12.53
C LYS A 85 -4.09 3.55 -12.04
N LEU A 86 -3.61 2.87 -11.01
CA LEU A 86 -2.31 3.09 -10.39
C LEU A 86 -1.22 2.15 -10.90
N ASN A 87 -1.56 1.21 -11.80
CA ASN A 87 -0.69 0.13 -12.26
C ASN A 87 -0.01 -0.62 -11.09
N ALA A 88 -0.77 -0.90 -10.04
CA ALA A 88 -0.27 -1.53 -8.81
C ALA A 88 -1.16 -2.71 -8.43
N PRO A 89 -0.63 -3.93 -8.24
CA PRO A 89 -1.41 -5.07 -7.76
C PRO A 89 -2.03 -4.78 -6.40
N PHE A 90 -3.12 -5.47 -6.08
CA PHE A 90 -3.78 -5.35 -4.77
C PHE A 90 -4.03 -6.71 -4.13
N MET A 91 -4.18 -6.70 -2.80
CA MET A 91 -4.52 -7.87 -2.01
C MET A 91 -5.45 -7.51 -0.86
N MET A 92 -6.49 -8.32 -0.64
CA MET A 92 -7.33 -8.21 0.55
C MET A 92 -6.59 -8.85 1.73
N THR A 93 -6.39 -8.13 2.82
CA THR A 93 -5.59 -8.60 3.96
C THR A 93 -6.34 -8.45 5.28
N SER A 94 -5.98 -9.27 6.27
CA SER A 94 -6.35 -9.02 7.65
C SER A 94 -5.16 -9.27 8.56
N ALA A 95 -4.63 -8.19 9.10
CA ALA A 95 -3.60 -8.27 10.14
C ALA A 95 -4.10 -8.96 11.42
N LYS A 96 -5.41 -9.03 11.64
CA LYS A 96 -6.01 -9.60 12.84
C LYS A 96 -5.97 -11.13 12.83
N ASP A 97 -6.29 -11.76 11.71
CA ASP A 97 -6.32 -13.22 11.57
C ASP A 97 -5.18 -13.78 10.70
N GLY A 98 -4.31 -12.91 10.18
CA GLY A 98 -3.12 -13.26 9.43
C GLY A 98 -3.36 -13.48 7.93
N ARG A 99 -4.60 -13.37 7.44
CA ARG A 99 -4.91 -13.59 6.02
C ARG A 99 -4.11 -12.67 5.11
N ASN A 100 -3.41 -13.30 4.16
CA ASN A 100 -2.69 -12.66 3.08
C ASN A 100 -1.55 -11.72 3.54
N VAL A 101 -1.18 -11.74 4.83
CA VAL A 101 -0.12 -10.88 5.35
C VAL A 101 1.24 -11.35 4.84
N GLY A 102 1.52 -12.66 4.92
CA GLY A 102 2.79 -13.22 4.44
C GLY A 102 2.92 -13.09 2.92
N GLU A 103 1.85 -13.36 2.20
CA GLU A 103 1.75 -13.25 0.75
C GLU A 103 1.97 -11.80 0.28
N ALA A 104 1.48 -10.81 1.03
CA ALA A 104 1.74 -9.40 0.73
C ALA A 104 3.22 -9.04 0.84
N PHE A 105 3.91 -9.52 1.89
CA PHE A 105 5.36 -9.32 2.05
C PHE A 105 6.19 -10.07 1.01
N GLN A 106 5.76 -11.28 0.64
CA GLN A 106 6.40 -12.05 -0.41
C GLN A 106 6.26 -11.37 -1.77
N SER A 107 5.04 -10.94 -2.14
CA SER A 107 4.75 -10.31 -3.43
C SER A 107 5.58 -9.05 -3.67
N ILE A 108 5.69 -8.16 -2.68
CA ILE A 108 6.53 -6.96 -2.83
C ILE A 108 8.02 -7.33 -2.93
N SER A 109 8.48 -8.34 -2.16
CA SER A 109 9.88 -8.78 -2.20
C SER A 109 10.26 -9.36 -3.56
N GLU A 110 9.38 -10.16 -4.16
CA GLU A 110 9.57 -10.72 -5.49
C GLU A 110 9.60 -9.61 -6.55
N SER A 111 8.64 -8.67 -6.51
CA SER A 111 8.61 -7.54 -7.45
C SER A 111 9.85 -6.65 -7.37
N MET A 112 10.40 -6.46 -6.16
CA MET A 112 11.65 -5.71 -5.97
C MET A 112 12.84 -6.45 -6.57
N VAL A 113 12.91 -7.77 -6.46
CA VAL A 113 14.02 -8.57 -7.02
C VAL A 113 13.92 -8.65 -8.55
N GLU A 114 12.73 -8.83 -9.11
CA GLU A 114 12.51 -8.87 -10.57
C GLU A 114 12.78 -7.50 -11.22
N GLY A 115 12.44 -6.40 -10.55
CA GLY A 115 12.76 -5.05 -11.01
C GLY A 115 14.24 -4.67 -10.95
N MET A 116 15.09 -5.49 -10.32
CA MET A 116 16.55 -5.31 -10.28
C MET A 116 17.29 -5.99 -11.44
N SER A 117 16.60 -6.79 -12.25
CA SER A 117 17.14 -7.52 -13.42
C SER A 117 16.85 -6.82 -14.75
#